data_AF-A0A2G6F217-F1
#
_entry.id   AF-A0A2G6F217-F1
#
_cell.length_a   1.000
_cell.length_b   1.000
_cell.length_c   1.000
_cell.angle_alpha   90.00
_cell.angle_beta   90.00
_cell.angle_gamma   90.00
#
_symmetry.space_group_name_H-M   'P 1'
#
loop_
_entity.id
_entity.type
_entity.pdbx_description
1 polymer ?
#
loop_
_entity_poly.entity_id
_entity_poly.type
_entity_poly.pdbx_seq_one_letter_code
_entity_poly.pdbx_strand_id
1 'polypeptide(L)'
;MKRLDKHFGKFGAIFLLTSIFISNALGLNLSHIKAYRNLNNYVFTLVCVLFFVIQFYYYYKNKMSFKLCFLLLLFNLQILIITKFLYMVDIDNTQAEISLLDKNAAISMSWIILVPLLFTLFFIMGSIFDYISLKSLKNNFSQQICINNSDLGD
;
A
#
# COMPACT_ATOMS: atom_id res chain seq x y z
N MET A 1 10.76 12.41 18.07
CA MET A 1 10.31 11.70 16.84
C MET A 1 10.72 10.22 16.73
N LYS A 2 11.50 9.60 17.65
CA LYS A 2 12.03 8.23 17.47
C LYS A 2 10.99 7.07 17.49
N ARG A 3 9.78 7.26 18.03
CA ARG A 3 8.76 6.19 18.14
C ARG A 3 7.89 6.03 16.88
N LEU A 4 7.57 7.12 16.18
CA LEU A 4 6.72 7.08 14.97
C LEU A 4 7.42 6.37 13.81
N ASP A 5 8.75 6.48 13.74
CA ASP A 5 9.55 5.83 12.71
C ASP A 5 9.54 4.31 12.77
N LYS A 6 9.25 3.74 13.95
CA LYS A 6 9.35 2.29 14.22
C LYS A 6 8.11 1.51 13.74
N HIS A 7 6.98 2.19 13.56
CA HIS A 7 5.69 1.57 13.26
C HIS A 7 5.00 2.20 12.05
N PHE A 8 5.78 2.82 11.16
CA PHE A 8 5.26 3.56 10.01
C PHE A 8 4.40 2.66 9.11
N GLY A 9 4.83 1.43 8.86
CA GLY A 9 4.09 0.46 8.06
C GLY A 9 2.76 0.06 8.70
N LYS A 10 2.73 -0.14 10.02
CA LYS A 10 1.48 -0.44 10.75
C LYS A 10 0.50 0.74 10.73
N PHE A 11 0.98 1.96 10.95
CA PHE A 11 0.16 3.17 10.84
C PHE A 11 -0.32 3.39 9.40
N GLY A 12 0.53 3.08 8.41
CA GLY A 12 0.18 3.10 7.00
C GLY A 12 -0.98 2.16 6.68
N ALA A 13 -0.97 0.92 7.19
CA ALA A 13 -2.06 -0.02 6.98
C ALA A 13 -3.39 0.48 7.58
N ILE A 14 -3.36 1.10 8.77
CA ILE A 14 -4.55 1.72 9.37
C ILE A 14 -5.04 2.88 8.50
N PHE A 15 -4.14 3.77 8.07
CA PHE A 15 -4.48 4.89 7.20
C PHE A 15 -5.13 4.44 5.88
N LEU A 16 -4.56 3.41 5.24
CA LEU A 16 -5.08 2.77 4.04
C LEU A 16 -6.48 2.20 4.27
N LEU A 17 -6.70 1.50 5.37
CA LEU A 17 -8.02 0.99 5.74
C LEU A 17 -9.04 2.13 5.92
N THR A 18 -8.69 3.18 6.66
CA THR A 18 -9.57 4.34 6.88
C THR A 18 -9.93 5.02 5.57
N SER A 19 -9.00 5.07 4.60
CA SER A 19 -9.28 5.66 3.28
C SER A 19 -10.40 4.95 2.51
N ILE A 20 -10.57 3.63 2.71
CA ILE A 20 -11.68 2.86 2.11
C ILE A 20 -13.01 3.33 2.70
N PHE A 21 -13.09 3.39 4.03
CA PHE A 21 -14.30 3.82 4.74
C PHE A 21 -14.68 5.27 4.40
N ILE A 22 -13.70 6.17 4.33
CA ILE A 22 -13.91 7.56 3.90
C ILE A 22 -14.46 7.60 2.47
N SER A 23 -13.87 6.84 1.54
CA SER A 23 -14.33 6.80 0.16
C SER A 23 -15.76 6.30 0.04
N ASN A 24 -16.12 5.29 0.82
CA ASN A 24 -17.48 4.74 0.87
C ASN A 24 -18.48 5.74 1.50
N ALA A 25 -18.10 6.42 2.59
CA ALA A 25 -18.92 7.45 3.22
C ALA A 25 -19.19 8.66 2.32
N LEU A 26 -18.24 8.98 1.43
CA LEU A 26 -18.39 10.02 0.40
C LEU A 26 -19.22 9.57 -0.81
N GLY A 27 -19.66 8.31 -0.86
CA GLY A 27 -20.41 7.77 -2.00
C GLY A 27 -19.58 7.67 -3.28
N LEU A 28 -18.25 7.56 -3.18
CA LEU A 28 -17.39 7.43 -4.35
C LEU A 28 -17.57 6.07 -4.99
N ASN A 29 -17.94 6.07 -6.28
CA ASN A 29 -18.13 4.83 -7.02
C ASN A 29 -16.80 4.32 -7.59
N LEU A 30 -16.04 3.57 -6.77
CA LEU A 30 -14.66 3.15 -7.08
C LEU A 30 -14.55 2.23 -8.31
N SER A 31 -15.62 1.55 -8.72
CA SER A 31 -15.63 0.71 -9.93
C SER A 31 -15.54 1.52 -11.24
N HIS A 32 -16.00 2.77 -11.23
CA HIS A 32 -16.09 3.60 -12.44
C HIS A 32 -14.85 4.47 -12.69
N ILE A 33 -13.80 4.35 -11.87
CA ILE A 33 -12.58 5.13 -12.07
C ILE A 33 -11.82 4.62 -13.30
N LYS A 34 -12.10 5.24 -14.46
CA LYS A 34 -11.57 4.85 -15.78
C LYS A 34 -10.04 4.72 -15.80
N ALA A 35 -9.34 5.58 -15.07
CA ALA A 35 -7.88 5.60 -15.03
C ALA A 35 -7.28 4.29 -14.51
N TYR A 36 -7.84 3.72 -13.43
CA TYR A 36 -7.36 2.46 -12.84
C TYR A 36 -7.92 1.23 -13.56
N ARG A 37 -9.16 1.34 -14.07
CA ARG A 37 -9.80 0.26 -14.81
C ARG A 37 -9.03 -0.11 -16.08
N ASN A 38 -8.66 0.88 -16.87
CA ASN A 38 -7.99 0.67 -18.16
C ASN A 38 -6.47 0.51 -18.01
N LEU A 39 -5.95 0.55 -16.78
CA LEU A 39 -4.52 0.49 -16.54
C LEU A 39 -4.02 -0.93 -16.82
N ASN A 40 -3.13 -1.07 -17.80
CA ASN A 40 -2.56 -2.37 -18.16
C ASN A 40 -1.74 -2.92 -16.99
N ASN A 41 -1.99 -4.18 -16.60
CA ASN A 41 -1.26 -4.85 -15.52
C ASN A 41 0.26 -4.80 -15.75
N TYR A 42 0.72 -5.02 -16.97
CA TYR A 42 2.15 -4.99 -17.30
C TYR A 42 2.77 -3.61 -17.10
N VAL A 43 2.05 -2.56 -17.51
CA VAL A 43 2.50 -1.16 -17.34
C VAL A 43 2.54 -0.82 -15.85
N PHE A 44 1.55 -1.25 -15.07
CA PHE A 44 1.54 -1.06 -13.63
C PHE A 44 2.73 -1.74 -12.95
N THR A 45 2.96 -3.03 -13.25
CA THR A 45 4.08 -3.80 -12.71
C THR A 45 5.41 -3.15 -13.06
N LEU A 46 5.57 -2.68 -14.30
CA LEU A 46 6.79 -1.98 -14.73
C LEU A 46 6.99 -0.67 -13.96
N VAL A 47 5.94 0.12 -13.75
CA VAL A 47 6.00 1.34 -12.92
C VAL A 47 6.35 0.99 -11.47
N CYS A 48 5.79 -0.07 -10.89
CA CYS A 48 6.14 -0.52 -9.55
C CYS A 48 7.61 -0.93 -9.43
N VAL A 49 8.14 -1.65 -10.42
CA VAL A 49 9.55 -2.08 -10.43
C VAL A 49 10.47 -0.86 -10.57
N LEU A 50 10.21 0.03 -11.52
CA LEU A 50 10.99 1.27 -11.69
C LEU A 50 10.94 2.15 -10.44
N PHE A 51 9.75 2.27 -9.83
CA PHE A 51 9.57 2.97 -8.58
C PHE A 51 10.44 2.34 -7.48
N PHE A 52 10.43 1.01 -7.33
CA PHE A 52 11.23 0.32 -6.33
C PHE A 52 12.74 0.55 -6.53
N VAL A 53 13.22 0.55 -7.77
CA VAL A 53 14.63 0.84 -8.10
C VAL A 53 15.02 2.27 -7.69
N ILE A 54 14.19 3.26 -8.04
CA ILE A 54 14.41 4.67 -7.66
C ILE A 54 14.37 4.82 -6.14
N GLN A 55 13.41 4.18 -5.49
CA GLN A 55 13.26 4.21 -4.04
C GLN A 55 14.45 3.56 -3.32
N PHE A 56 15.00 2.46 -3.86
CA PHE A 56 16.20 1.83 -3.33
C PHE A 56 17.41 2.78 -3.38
N TYR A 57 17.56 3.54 -4.47
CA TYR A 57 18.63 4.53 -4.59
C TYR A 57 18.46 5.69 -3.60
N TYR A 58 17.24 6.21 -3.45
CA TYR A 58 16.94 7.33 -2.53
C TYR A 58 16.86 6.93 -1.05
N TYR A 59 16.77 5.63 -0.74
CA TYR A 59 16.69 5.09 0.61
C TYR A 59 17.80 5.62 1.54
N TYR A 60 19.03 5.72 1.01
CA TYR A 60 20.20 6.15 1.75
C TYR A 60 20.25 7.67 1.96
N LYS A 61 19.58 8.46 1.11
CA LYS A 61 19.63 9.92 1.15
C LYS A 61 18.51 10.53 1.99
N ASN A 62 17.27 10.02 1.88
CA ASN A 62 16.14 10.55 2.64
C ASN A 62 15.13 9.46 3.03
N LYS A 63 15.22 9.00 4.29
CA LYS A 63 14.37 7.93 4.84
C LYS A 63 12.89 8.30 4.94
N MET A 64 12.54 9.58 5.12
CA MET A 64 11.14 10.01 5.25
C MET A 64 10.43 10.08 3.91
N SER A 65 11.09 10.59 2.87
CA SER A 65 10.53 10.60 1.52
C SER A 65 10.29 9.18 1.00
N PHE A 66 11.20 8.25 1.30
CA PHE A 66 11.03 6.83 0.97
C PHE A 66 9.77 6.23 1.60
N LYS A 67 9.55 6.48 2.91
CA LYS A 67 8.35 6.04 3.65
C LYS A 67 7.06 6.57 3.02
N LEU A 68 7.02 7.87 2.73
CA LEU A 68 5.84 8.52 2.15
C LEU A 68 5.55 8.03 0.73
N CYS A 69 6.59 7.87 -0.09
CA CYS A 69 6.47 7.28 -1.43
C CYS A 69 5.96 5.85 -1.39
N PHE A 70 6.48 5.02 -0.47
CA PHE A 70 6.00 3.65 -0.30
C PHE A 70 4.52 3.62 0.12
N LEU A 71 4.09 4.48 1.03
CA LEU A 71 2.68 4.61 1.40
C LEU A 71 1.81 5.01 0.19
N LEU A 72 2.28 5.94 -0.63
CA LEU A 72 1.57 6.40 -1.84
C LEU A 72 1.48 5.29 -2.89
N LEU A 73 2.53 4.47 -3.04
CA LEU A 73 2.50 3.28 -3.90
C LEU A 73 1.43 2.28 -3.43
N LEU A 74 1.40 1.97 -2.13
CA LEU A 74 0.40 1.07 -1.56
C LEU A 74 -1.02 1.61 -1.72
N PHE A 75 -1.21 2.93 -1.58
CA PHE A 75 -2.50 3.57 -1.82
C PHE A 75 -2.97 3.43 -3.28
N ASN A 76 -2.06 3.62 -4.25
CA ASN A 76 -2.39 3.42 -5.67
C ASN A 76 -2.70 1.94 -5.98
N LEU A 77 -1.93 1.02 -5.39
CA LEU A 77 -2.18 -0.42 -5.51
C LEU A 77 -3.54 -0.80 -4.92
N GLN A 78 -3.92 -0.23 -3.77
CA GLN A 78 -5.22 -0.42 -3.16
C GLN A 78 -6.35 0.00 -4.11
N ILE A 79 -6.31 1.22 -4.64
CA ILE A 79 -7.35 1.70 -5.56
C ILE A 79 -7.42 0.82 -6.81
N LEU A 80 -6.26 0.43 -7.37
CA LEU A 80 -6.22 -0.45 -8.53
C LEU A 80 -6.91 -1.79 -8.27
N ILE A 81 -6.59 -2.45 -7.15
CA ILE A 81 -7.19 -3.75 -6.79
C ILE A 81 -8.69 -3.57 -6.59
N ILE A 82 -9.13 -2.55 -5.84
CA ILE A 82 -10.55 -2.30 -5.58
C ILE A 82 -11.32 -2.05 -6.87
N THR A 83 -10.83 -1.14 -7.71
CA THR A 83 -11.49 -0.79 -8.98
C THR A 83 -11.60 -2.00 -9.88
N LYS A 84 -10.53 -2.79 -10.06
CA LYS A 84 -10.57 -3.95 -10.96
C LYS A 84 -11.45 -5.08 -10.44
N PHE A 85 -11.39 -5.35 -9.13
CA PHE A 85 -12.21 -6.38 -8.52
C PHE A 85 -13.70 -6.03 -8.60
N LEU A 86 -14.08 -4.82 -8.18
CA LEU A 86 -15.47 -4.38 -8.26
C LEU A 86 -15.97 -4.27 -9.70
N TYR A 87 -15.12 -3.88 -10.65
CA TYR A 87 -15.49 -3.84 -12.06
C TYR A 87 -15.74 -5.24 -12.65
N MET A 88 -14.93 -6.23 -12.27
CA MET A 88 -15.18 -7.63 -12.64
C MET A 88 -16.51 -8.14 -12.10
N VAL A 89 -16.78 -7.89 -10.81
CA VAL A 89 -18.05 -8.23 -10.17
C VAL A 89 -19.21 -7.55 -10.89
N ASP A 90 -19.08 -6.28 -11.25
CA ASP A 90 -20.13 -5.54 -11.96
C ASP A 90 -20.39 -6.10 -13.36
N ILE A 91 -19.34 -6.46 -14.13
CA ILE A 91 -19.48 -7.11 -15.44
C ILE A 91 -20.17 -8.46 -15.32
N ASP A 92 -19.68 -9.34 -14.45
CA ASP A 92 -20.21 -10.70 -14.31
C ASP A 92 -21.68 -10.69 -13.91
N ASN A 93 -22.09 -9.70 -13.10
CA ASN A 93 -23.47 -9.55 -12.69
C ASN A 93 -24.34 -8.74 -13.66
N THR A 94 -23.77 -7.94 -14.58
CA THR A 94 -24.54 -7.24 -15.61
C THR A 94 -24.82 -8.09 -16.84
N GLN A 95 -23.97 -9.09 -17.13
CA GLN A 95 -24.15 -9.99 -18.27
C GLN A 95 -25.21 -11.07 -18.05
N ALA A 96 -25.51 -11.40 -16.80
CA ALA A 96 -26.56 -12.35 -16.45
C ALA A 96 -27.88 -11.61 -16.11
N GLU A 97 -29.03 -12.22 -16.39
CA GLU A 97 -30.38 -11.73 -16.02
C GLU A 97 -30.60 -11.83 -14.51
N ILE A 98 -29.77 -11.14 -13.73
CA ILE A 98 -29.74 -11.16 -12.28
C ILE A 98 -30.59 -10.01 -11.75
N SER A 99 -31.37 -10.27 -10.69
CA SER A 99 -32.18 -9.24 -10.05
C SER A 99 -31.33 -8.12 -9.45
N LEU A 100 -31.89 -6.92 -9.32
CA LEU A 100 -31.18 -5.77 -8.73
C LEU A 100 -30.78 -6.04 -7.26
N LEU A 101 -31.59 -6.82 -6.55
CA LEU A 101 -31.31 -7.26 -5.18
C LEU A 101 -30.04 -8.14 -5.13
N ASP A 102 -29.94 -9.11 -6.02
CA ASP A 102 -28.80 -10.03 -6.08
C ASP A 102 -27.52 -9.31 -6.52
N LYS A 103 -27.61 -8.32 -7.42
CA LYS A 103 -26.48 -7.44 -7.78
C LYS A 103 -25.93 -6.70 -6.56
N ASN A 104 -26.82 -6.11 -5.76
CA ASN A 104 -26.42 -5.40 -4.54
C ASN A 104 -25.84 -6.36 -3.50
N ALA A 105 -26.36 -7.58 -3.39
CA ALA A 105 -25.82 -8.62 -2.53
C ALA A 105 -24.40 -9.04 -2.96
N ALA A 106 -24.17 -9.22 -4.27
CA ALA A 106 -22.85 -9.56 -4.82
C ALA A 106 -21.80 -8.47 -4.54
N ILE A 107 -22.16 -7.19 -4.73
CA ILE A 107 -21.28 -6.04 -4.42
C ILE A 107 -21.00 -5.97 -2.90
N SER A 108 -22.02 -6.18 -2.06
CA SER A 108 -21.85 -6.18 -0.60
C SER A 108 -20.90 -7.31 -0.13
N MET A 109 -21.11 -8.53 -0.63
CA MET A 109 -20.24 -9.67 -0.37
C MET A 109 -18.81 -9.43 -0.84
N SER A 110 -18.67 -8.75 -1.98
CA SER A 110 -17.36 -8.34 -2.52
C SER A 110 -16.60 -7.46 -1.53
N TRP A 111 -17.25 -6.46 -0.92
CA TRP A 111 -16.62 -5.62 0.11
C TRP A 111 -16.26 -6.39 1.37
N ILE A 112 -17.11 -7.32 1.82
CA ILE A 112 -16.88 -8.17 3.00
C ILE A 112 -15.61 -9.03 2.82
N ILE A 113 -15.34 -9.50 1.60
CA ILE A 113 -14.15 -10.30 1.29
C ILE A 113 -12.92 -9.40 1.05
N LEU A 114 -13.09 -8.32 0.30
CA LEU A 114 -12.01 -7.48 -0.20
C LEU A 114 -11.34 -6.67 0.91
N VAL A 115 -12.10 -6.13 1.86
CA VAL A 115 -11.57 -5.26 2.93
C VAL A 115 -10.62 -6.03 3.87
N PRO A 116 -11.00 -7.20 4.43
CA PRO A 116 -10.08 -7.99 5.24
C PRO A 116 -8.84 -8.44 4.47
N LEU A 117 -9.01 -8.87 3.21
CA LEU A 117 -7.90 -9.31 2.37
C LEU A 117 -6.85 -8.20 2.16
N LEU A 118 -7.30 -7.00 1.76
CA LEU A 118 -6.42 -5.84 1.58
C LEU A 118 -5.77 -5.43 2.90
N PHE A 119 -6.52 -5.44 4.00
CA PHE A 119 -5.98 -5.10 5.31
C PHE A 119 -4.87 -6.06 5.74
N THR A 120 -5.06 -7.37 5.62
CA THR A 120 -4.05 -8.37 5.96
C THR A 120 -2.80 -8.21 5.08
N LEU A 121 -2.97 -8.00 3.77
CA LEU A 121 -1.86 -7.81 2.84
C LEU A 121 -1.03 -6.57 3.20
N PHE A 122 -1.68 -5.43 3.45
CA PHE A 122 -0.98 -4.21 3.82
C PHE A 122 -0.37 -4.27 5.21
N PHE A 123 -0.99 -4.97 6.16
CA PHE A 123 -0.43 -5.18 7.48
C PHE A 123 0.86 -6.01 7.45
N ILE A 124 0.89 -7.07 6.62
CA ILE A 124 2.09 -7.89 6.40
C ILE A 124 3.18 -7.04 5.72
N MET A 125 2.86 -6.39 4.60
CA MET A 125 3.83 -5.58 3.84
C MET A 125 4.39 -4.42 4.67
N GLY A 126 3.53 -3.75 5.45
CA GLY A 126 3.94 -2.70 6.39
C GLY A 126 4.83 -3.23 7.52
N SER A 127 4.54 -4.42 8.04
CA SER A 127 5.35 -5.04 9.11
C SER A 127 6.74 -5.46 8.62
N ILE A 128 6.83 -6.02 7.41
CA ILE A 128 8.12 -6.35 6.75
C ILE A 128 8.93 -5.08 6.54
N PHE A 129 8.29 -4.03 6.04
CA PHE A 129 8.91 -2.73 5.82
C PHE A 129 9.47 -2.13 7.12
N ASP A 130 8.69 -2.14 8.21
CA ASP A 130 9.13 -1.65 9.52
C ASP A 130 10.35 -2.44 10.03
N TYR A 131 10.36 -3.76 9.83
CA TYR A 131 11.50 -4.61 10.22
C TYR A 131 12.78 -4.26 9.45
N ILE A 132 12.69 -4.09 8.12
CA ILE A 132 13.84 -3.72 7.28
C ILE A 132 14.38 -2.33 7.68
N SER A 133 13.47 -1.37 7.87
CA SER A 133 13.84 -0.01 8.29
C SER A 133 14.53 0.00 9.67
N LEU A 134 14.07 -0.83 10.61
CA LEU A 134 14.69 -0.94 11.93
C LEU A 134 16.10 -1.55 11.87
N LYS A 135 16.26 -2.63 11.07
CA LYS A 135 17.55 -3.34 10.90
C LYS A 135 18.61 -2.43 10.29
N SER A 136 18.25 -1.67 9.26
CA SER A 136 19.11 -0.68 8.61
C SER A 136 19.56 0.43 9.57
N LEU A 137 18.64 0.96 10.40
CA LEU A 137 18.97 1.93 11.43
C LEU A 137 19.99 1.39 12.44
N LYS A 138 19.79 0.16 12.94
CA LYS A 138 20.69 -0.47 13.90
C LYS A 138 22.10 -0.63 13.33
N ASN A 139 22.23 -1.11 12.09
CA ASN A 139 23.52 -1.31 11.43
C ASN A 139 24.31 0.00 11.27
N ASN A 140 23.65 1.08 10.86
CA ASN A 140 24.30 2.39 10.73
C ASN A 140 24.80 2.93 12.08
N PHE A 141 24.02 2.75 13.16
CA PHE A 141 24.46 3.15 14.50
C PHE A 141 25.70 2.38 14.96
N SER A 142 25.76 1.07 14.74
CA SER A 142 26.94 0.26 15.08
C SER A 142 28.18 0.65 14.27
N GLN A 143 28.05 0.99 12.98
CA GLN A 143 29.18 1.49 12.18
C GLN A 143 29.68 2.85 12.67
N GLN A 144 28.78 3.75 13.05
CA GLN A 144 29.14 5.09 13.55
C GLN A 144 29.86 5.02 14.92
N ILE A 145 29.49 4.07 15.78
CA ILE A 145 30.19 3.82 17.06
C ILE A 145 31.58 3.23 16.83
N CYS A 146 31.75 2.33 15.85
CA CYS A 146 33.07 1.79 15.51
C CYS A 146 34.02 2.86 14.97
N ILE A 147 33.54 3.80 14.14
CA ILE A 147 34.35 4.90 13.60
C ILE A 147 34.75 5.90 14.69
N ASN A 148 33.81 6.28 15.57
CA ASN A 148 34.13 7.22 16.65
C ASN A 148 35.13 6.65 17.68
N ASN A 149 35.17 5.33 17.87
CA ASN A 149 36.12 4.70 18.78
C ASN A 149 37.51 4.49 18.15
N SER A 150 37.65 4.52 16.82
CA SER A 150 38.95 4.52 16.16
C SER A 150 39.62 5.91 16.14
N ASP A 151 38.83 6.99 16.16
CA ASP A 151 39.35 8.38 16.14
C ASP A 151 39.78 8.91 17.52
N LEU A 152 39.49 8.18 18.60
CA LEU A 152 39.86 8.51 19.99
C LEU A 152 41.10 7.74 20.48
N GLY A 153 41.74 6.96 19.60
CA GLY A 153 42.86 6.08 19.91
C GLY A 153 44.25 6.58 19.48
N ASP A 154 44.34 7.78 18.88
CA ASP A 154 45.60 8.45 18.50
C ASP A 154 45.92 9.64 19.42
#